data_AF-A0A4Y2JXJ3-F1
#
_entry.id   AF-A0A4Y2JXJ3-F1
#
_cell.length_a   1.000
_cell.length_b   1.000
_cell.length_c   1.000
_cell.angle_alpha   90.00
_cell.angle_beta   90.00
_cell.angle_gamma   90.00
#
_symmetry.space_group_name_H-M   'P 1'
#
loop_
_entity.id
_entity.type
_entity.pdbx_description
1 polymer ?
#
loop_
_entity_poly.entity_id
_entity_poly.type
_entity_poly.pdbx_seq_one_letter_code
_entity_poly.pdbx_strand_id
1 'polypeptide(L)'
;MKESSDSSDGKAVSHSEVSRIAVKVPPFWRENPAIWFSQLESQFVTSGIVQDSTKYHTVVASVETEILSQVSDIITSPPNDDMYKKLKERLINIFSDSEERRLKKLLQDVELGDKRPSMLLRQMQYLAGNRVGDELLRSLWLQRLPTQKAILTTSSDDLNKLSIMADKIADVTSGSEICSNHVKTKVPETST
;
A
#
# COMPACT_ATOMS: atom_id res chain seq x y z
N MET A 1 74.56 37.07 -29.98
CA MET A 1 73.95 37.65 -28.75
C MET A 1 72.53 38.04 -29.14
N LYS A 2 71.50 37.40 -28.55
CA LYS A 2 70.75 37.84 -27.34
C LYS A 2 70.06 39.21 -27.55
N GLU A 3 68.83 39.51 -27.13
CA GLU A 3 67.68 38.81 -26.48
C GLU A 3 66.49 39.81 -26.61
N SER A 4 65.20 39.48 -26.71
CA SER A 4 64.40 38.23 -26.70
C SER A 4 63.07 38.45 -27.45
N SER A 5 62.28 37.39 -27.68
CA SER A 5 60.86 37.50 -28.08
C SER A 5 59.94 37.23 -26.88
N ASP A 6 59.14 38.21 -26.50
CA ASP A 6 57.99 38.05 -25.60
C ASP A 6 56.71 37.87 -26.42
N SER A 7 55.93 36.84 -26.07
CA SER A 7 54.46 36.86 -26.09
C SER A 7 53.97 35.54 -25.52
N SER A 8 53.74 35.52 -24.21
CA SER A 8 52.91 34.49 -23.59
C SER A 8 51.50 34.54 -24.18
N ASP A 9 50.92 33.39 -24.54
CA ASP A 9 49.46 33.29 -24.61
C ASP A 9 48.98 31.97 -24.00
N GLY A 10 48.30 32.10 -22.86
CA GLY A 10 47.89 30.99 -22.03
C GLY A 10 46.66 30.32 -22.61
N LYS A 11 46.76 29.03 -22.96
CA LYS A 11 45.59 28.23 -23.37
C LYS A 11 44.61 28.10 -22.21
N ALA A 12 43.66 29.02 -22.13
CA ALA A 12 42.58 29.00 -21.14
C ALA A 12 41.77 27.71 -21.31
N VAL A 13 41.95 26.78 -20.37
CA VAL A 13 41.10 25.59 -20.26
C VAL A 13 39.77 26.05 -19.67
N SER A 14 38.75 26.14 -20.52
CA SER A 14 37.38 26.40 -20.08
C SER A 14 36.89 25.24 -19.23
N HIS A 15 37.02 25.37 -17.91
CA HIS A 15 36.29 24.53 -16.97
C HIS A 15 34.79 24.73 -17.19
N SER A 16 34.14 23.73 -17.78
CA SER A 16 32.68 23.67 -17.81
C SER A 16 32.20 23.51 -16.36
N GLU A 17 31.68 24.60 -15.79
CA GLU A 17 31.07 24.61 -14.47
C GLU A 17 29.73 23.87 -14.52
N VAL A 18 29.79 22.54 -14.45
CA VAL A 18 28.62 21.70 -14.26
C VAL A 18 28.05 21.98 -12.87
N SER A 19 27.12 22.92 -12.81
CA SER A 19 26.27 23.16 -11.64
C SER A 19 25.52 21.87 -11.30
N ARG A 20 26.07 21.09 -10.37
CA ARG A 20 25.45 19.85 -9.91
C ARG A 20 24.18 20.20 -9.15
N ILE A 21 23.04 20.08 -9.83
CA ILE A 21 21.72 20.16 -9.20
C ILE A 21 21.71 19.13 -8.06
N ALA A 22 21.50 19.59 -6.83
CA ALA A 22 21.42 18.71 -5.68
C ALA A 22 20.19 17.79 -5.86
N VAL A 23 20.43 16.47 -5.93
CA VAL A 23 19.37 15.49 -6.10
C VAL A 23 18.46 15.53 -4.87
N LYS A 24 17.34 16.25 -4.98
CA LYS A 24 16.30 16.24 -3.96
C LYS A 24 15.50 14.95 -4.12
N VAL A 25 15.92 13.91 -3.40
CA VAL A 25 15.25 12.61 -3.39
C VAL A 25 13.93 12.72 -2.61
N PRO A 26 12.78 12.35 -3.19
CA PRO A 26 11.52 12.30 -2.46
C PRO A 26 11.52 11.16 -1.44
N PRO A 27 10.75 11.26 -0.33
CA PRO A 27 10.60 10.15 0.62
C PRO A 27 10.04 8.90 -0.09
N PHE A 28 10.48 7.72 0.34
CA PHE A 28 10.12 6.47 -0.32
C PHE A 28 8.62 6.17 -0.27
N TRP A 29 7.99 5.98 -1.43
CA TRP A 29 6.56 5.74 -1.54
C TRP A 29 6.25 4.24 -1.46
N ARG A 30 5.89 3.75 -0.26
CA ARG A 30 5.58 2.34 0.01
C ARG A 30 4.37 1.81 -0.76
N GLU A 31 3.36 2.64 -0.98
CA GLU A 31 2.11 2.26 -1.65
C GLU A 31 2.25 2.15 -3.17
N ASN A 32 3.26 2.81 -3.76
CA ASN A 32 3.58 2.63 -5.18
C ASN A 32 5.07 2.90 -5.48
N PRO A 33 5.96 1.94 -5.19
CA PRO A 33 7.39 2.10 -5.41
C PRO A 33 7.76 2.33 -6.88
N ALA A 34 6.99 1.77 -7.82
CA ALA A 34 7.24 1.93 -9.25
C ALA A 34 7.14 3.40 -9.71
N ILE A 35 6.18 4.15 -9.18
CA ILE A 35 6.06 5.60 -9.44
C ILE A 35 7.19 6.37 -8.75
N TRP A 36 7.55 6.02 -7.51
CA TRP A 36 8.69 6.64 -6.83
C TRP A 36 10.02 6.44 -7.58
N PHE A 37 10.29 5.23 -8.07
CA PHE A 37 11.46 4.96 -8.91
C PHE A 37 11.44 5.77 -10.21
N SER A 38 10.28 5.91 -10.87
CA SER A 38 10.15 6.74 -12.08
C SER A 38 10.45 8.22 -11.81
N GLN A 39 10.01 8.74 -10.66
CA GLN A 39 10.32 10.10 -10.23
C GLN A 39 11.82 10.27 -9.91
N LEU A 40 12.43 9.31 -9.23
CA LEU A 40 13.86 9.31 -8.91
C LEU A 40 14.73 9.19 -10.17
N GLU A 41 14.34 8.38 -11.15
CA GLU A 41 15.02 8.25 -12.44
C GLU A 41 14.98 9.54 -13.25
N SER A 42 13.88 10.27 -13.20
CA SER A 42 13.76 11.61 -13.79
C SER A 42 14.76 12.60 -13.15
N GLN A 43 14.96 12.53 -11.83
CA GLN A 43 15.96 13.32 -11.11
C GLN A 43 17.40 12.90 -11.49
N PHE A 44 17.67 11.60 -11.67
CA PHE A 44 18.97 11.13 -12.14
C PHE A 44 19.31 11.67 -13.54
N VAL A 45 18.35 11.63 -14.48
CA VAL A 45 18.52 12.18 -15.83
C VAL A 45 18.81 13.68 -15.77
N THR A 46 18.01 14.44 -15.03
CA THR A 46 18.16 15.90 -14.88
C THR A 46 19.50 16.29 -14.24
N SER A 47 20.04 15.44 -13.37
CA SER A 47 21.31 15.66 -12.65
C SER A 47 22.53 15.04 -13.34
N GLY A 48 22.38 14.45 -14.53
CA GLY A 48 23.47 13.79 -15.26
C GLY A 48 23.99 12.49 -14.63
N ILE A 49 23.23 11.87 -13.72
CA ILE A 49 23.65 10.67 -12.99
C ILE A 49 23.41 9.43 -13.86
N VAL A 50 24.46 9.02 -14.56
CA VAL A 50 24.45 7.80 -15.40
C VAL A 50 24.95 6.55 -14.66
N GLN A 51 25.89 6.71 -13.72
CA GLN A 51 26.62 5.62 -13.08
C GLN A 51 25.74 4.79 -12.13
N ASP A 52 25.73 3.46 -12.32
CA ASP A 52 24.88 2.52 -11.58
C ASP A 52 25.11 2.55 -10.06
N SER A 53 26.38 2.53 -9.63
CA SER A 53 26.78 2.68 -8.22
C SER A 53 26.20 3.95 -7.57
N THR A 54 26.24 5.10 -8.26
CA THR A 54 25.68 6.36 -7.73
C THR A 54 24.17 6.26 -7.56
N LYS A 55 23.47 5.65 -8.52
CA LYS A 55 22.01 5.41 -8.42
C LYS A 55 21.69 4.47 -7.27
N TYR A 56 22.40 3.35 -7.15
CA TYR A 56 22.27 2.37 -6.08
C TYR A 56 22.45 3.02 -4.70
N HIS A 57 23.57 3.71 -4.45
CA HIS A 57 23.80 4.37 -3.17
C HIS A 57 22.79 5.49 -2.87
N THR A 58 22.26 6.17 -3.89
CA THR A 58 21.18 7.15 -3.69
C THR A 58 19.87 6.50 -3.23
N VAL A 59 19.53 5.31 -3.75
CA VAL A 59 18.37 4.53 -3.26
C VAL A 59 18.63 4.06 -1.82
N VAL A 60 19.80 3.49 -1.54
CA VAL A 60 20.15 3.02 -0.18
C VAL A 60 20.13 4.17 0.85
N ALA A 61 20.52 5.38 0.46
CA ALA A 61 20.48 6.55 1.34
C ALA A 61 19.08 7.18 1.53
N SER A 62 18.07 6.77 0.74
CA SER A 62 16.72 7.37 0.76
C SER A 62 15.60 6.40 1.17
N VAL A 63 15.87 5.10 1.17
CA VAL A 63 14.95 4.05 1.62
C VAL A 63 15.20 3.75 3.12
N GLU A 64 14.12 3.65 3.89
CA GLU A 64 14.19 3.42 5.34
C GLU A 64 14.73 2.02 5.69
N THR A 65 15.46 1.91 6.81
CA THR A 65 16.15 0.68 7.24
C THR A 65 15.24 -0.53 7.37
N GLU A 66 13.98 -0.34 7.79
CA GLU A 66 12.97 -1.41 7.85
C GLU A 66 12.71 -2.05 6.48
N ILE A 67 12.73 -1.24 5.42
CA ILE A 67 12.52 -1.70 4.04
C ILE A 67 13.80 -2.33 3.51
N LEU A 68 14.96 -1.71 3.77
CA LEU A 68 16.27 -2.25 3.39
C LEU A 68 16.54 -3.64 4.03
N SER A 69 16.00 -3.90 5.23
CA SER A 69 16.12 -5.21 5.88
C SER A 69 15.56 -6.36 5.02
N GLN A 70 14.52 -6.10 4.21
CA GLN A 70 13.86 -7.07 3.33
C GLN A 70 14.66 -7.38 2.05
N VAL A 71 15.71 -6.60 1.77
CA VAL A 71 16.67 -6.77 0.67
C VAL A 71 18.11 -6.80 1.18
N SER A 72 18.29 -7.23 2.44
CA SER A 72 19.58 -7.20 3.15
C SER A 72 20.68 -8.03 2.47
N ASP A 73 20.31 -9.03 1.66
CA ASP A 73 21.21 -9.77 0.78
C ASP A 73 21.87 -8.87 -0.27
N ILE A 74 21.08 -8.04 -0.95
CA ILE A 74 21.55 -7.06 -1.95
C ILE A 74 22.33 -5.90 -1.31
N ILE A 75 22.02 -5.54 -0.06
CA ILE A 75 22.74 -4.48 0.66
C ILE A 75 24.09 -4.97 1.19
N THR A 76 24.15 -6.20 1.72
CA THR A 76 25.36 -6.75 2.34
C THR A 76 26.32 -7.37 1.31
N SER A 77 25.79 -7.90 0.21
CA SER A 77 26.55 -8.50 -0.89
C SER A 77 26.08 -7.91 -2.23
N PRO A 78 26.41 -6.63 -2.51
CA PRO A 78 25.98 -5.96 -3.75
C PRO A 78 26.45 -6.73 -5.00
N PRO A 79 25.57 -6.89 -6.02
CA PRO A 79 25.94 -7.50 -7.30
C PRO A 79 27.07 -6.73 -8.00
N ASN A 80 27.94 -7.42 -8.76
CA ASN A 80 28.99 -6.74 -9.54
C ASN A 80 28.42 -5.86 -10.67
N ASP A 81 27.33 -6.31 -11.30
CA ASP A 81 26.62 -5.61 -12.38
C ASP A 81 25.12 -5.47 -12.06
N ASP A 82 24.51 -4.42 -12.60
CA ASP A 82 23.08 -4.08 -12.47
C ASP A 82 22.63 -3.90 -11.00
N MET A 83 23.45 -3.29 -10.12
CA MET A 83 23.12 -3.12 -8.68
C MET A 83 21.82 -2.32 -8.49
N TYR A 84 21.72 -1.16 -9.13
CA TYR A 84 20.53 -0.32 -9.01
C TYR A 84 19.30 -1.02 -9.58
N LYS A 85 19.43 -1.66 -10.74
CA LYS A 85 18.33 -2.37 -11.40
C LYS A 85 17.82 -3.55 -10.56
N LYS A 86 18.72 -4.40 -10.04
CA LYS A 86 18.34 -5.52 -9.15
C LYS A 86 17.68 -5.03 -7.86
N LEU A 87 18.21 -3.97 -7.24
CA LEU A 87 17.61 -3.36 -6.05
C LEU A 87 16.20 -2.80 -6.35
N LYS A 88 16.03 -2.09 -7.48
CA LYS A 88 14.74 -1.58 -7.95
C LYS A 88 13.73 -2.70 -8.19
N GLU A 89 14.11 -3.72 -8.95
CA GLU A 89 13.25 -4.88 -9.25
C GLU A 89 12.84 -5.61 -7.95
N ARG A 90 13.78 -5.87 -7.03
CA ARG A 90 13.46 -6.52 -5.75
C ARG A 90 12.52 -5.69 -4.87
N LEU A 91 12.77 -4.40 -4.72
CA LEU A 91 11.91 -3.52 -3.93
C LEU A 91 10.51 -3.46 -4.54
N ILE A 92 10.37 -3.23 -5.85
CA ILE A 92 9.05 -3.23 -6.51
C ILE A 92 8.33 -4.57 -6.30
N ASN A 93 9.03 -5.70 -6.44
CA ASN A 93 8.42 -7.02 -6.26
C ASN A 93 7.92 -7.26 -4.83
N ILE A 94 8.70 -6.88 -3.81
CA ILE A 94 8.32 -7.07 -2.39
C ILE A 94 7.00 -6.36 -2.05
N PHE A 95 6.84 -5.12 -2.50
CA PHE A 95 5.59 -4.39 -2.29
C PHE A 95 4.45 -4.93 -3.17
N SER A 96 4.72 -5.31 -4.42
CA SER A 96 3.73 -5.90 -5.33
C SER A 96 3.17 -7.23 -4.80
N ASP A 97 4.03 -8.12 -4.29
CA ASP A 97 3.63 -9.38 -3.63
C ASP A 97 2.74 -9.12 -2.40
N SER A 98 3.10 -8.10 -1.61
CA SER A 98 2.34 -7.69 -0.41
C SER A 98 0.95 -7.15 -0.78
N GLU A 99 0.87 -6.31 -1.82
CA GLU A 99 -0.39 -5.81 -2.37
C GLU A 99 -1.27 -6.94 -2.93
N GLU A 100 -0.71 -7.85 -3.73
CA GLU A 100 -1.47 -8.97 -4.30
C GLU A 100 -2.01 -9.89 -3.20
N ARG A 101 -1.22 -10.17 -2.16
CA ARG A 101 -1.67 -10.93 -0.98
C ARG A 101 -2.79 -10.23 -0.21
N ARG A 102 -2.74 -8.89 -0.08
CA ARG A 102 -3.81 -8.10 0.56
C ARG A 102 -5.10 -8.13 -0.27
N LEU A 103 -4.99 -8.02 -1.59
CA LEU A 103 -6.14 -8.10 -2.50
C LEU A 103 -6.76 -9.50 -2.53
N LYS A 104 -5.95 -10.57 -2.62
CA LYS A 104 -6.42 -11.96 -2.52
C LYS A 104 -7.16 -12.19 -1.20
N LYS A 105 -6.59 -11.75 -0.07
CA LYS A 105 -7.26 -11.78 1.24
C LYS A 105 -8.60 -11.06 1.23
N LEU A 106 -8.67 -9.84 0.70
CA LEU A 106 -9.91 -9.07 0.61
C LEU A 106 -11.02 -9.81 -0.18
N LEU A 107 -10.64 -10.50 -1.26
CA LEU A 107 -11.59 -11.18 -2.14
C LEU A 107 -12.02 -12.56 -1.62
N GLN A 108 -11.11 -13.31 -0.98
CA GLN A 108 -11.31 -14.72 -0.63
C GLN A 108 -11.46 -14.95 0.89
N ASP A 109 -10.58 -14.36 1.71
CA ASP A 109 -10.42 -14.73 3.13
C ASP A 109 -11.19 -13.82 4.11
N VAL A 110 -11.87 -12.78 3.61
CA VAL A 110 -12.61 -11.81 4.44
C VAL A 110 -14.09 -12.15 4.51
N GLU A 111 -14.45 -12.85 5.57
CA GLU A 111 -15.82 -13.20 5.93
C GLU A 111 -16.26 -12.47 7.21
N LEU A 112 -17.58 -12.30 7.38
CA LEU A 112 -18.15 -11.67 8.58
C LEU A 112 -17.89 -12.53 9.83
N GLY A 113 -18.18 -13.85 9.76
CA GLY A 113 -18.16 -14.74 10.93
C GLY A 113 -18.97 -14.14 12.09
N ASP A 114 -18.39 -14.18 13.29
CA ASP A 114 -18.96 -13.54 14.51
C ASP A 114 -18.60 -12.05 14.65
N LYS A 115 -17.96 -11.43 13.64
CA LYS A 115 -17.51 -10.04 13.73
C LYS A 115 -18.64 -9.06 13.47
N ARG A 116 -18.58 -7.90 14.13
CA ARG A 116 -19.47 -6.77 13.81
C ARG A 116 -19.25 -6.27 12.37
N PRO A 117 -20.33 -5.94 11.64
CA PRO A 117 -20.26 -5.33 10.31
C PRO A 117 -19.29 -4.14 10.18
N SER A 118 -19.17 -3.28 11.21
CA SER A 118 -18.18 -2.19 11.25
C SER A 118 -16.72 -2.65 11.34
N MET A 119 -16.44 -3.70 12.11
CA MET A 119 -15.11 -4.31 12.17
C MET A 119 -14.74 -4.97 10.85
N LEU A 120 -15.70 -5.63 10.19
CA LEU A 120 -15.52 -6.17 8.85
C LEU A 120 -15.18 -5.06 7.85
N LEU A 121 -15.95 -3.96 7.83
CA LEU A 121 -15.68 -2.84 6.92
C LEU A 121 -14.28 -2.27 7.13
N ARG A 122 -13.87 -2.04 8.38
CA ARG A 122 -12.54 -1.49 8.69
C ARG A 122 -11.40 -2.43 8.28
N GLN A 123 -11.60 -3.74 8.42
CA GLN A 123 -10.66 -4.74 7.91
C GLN A 123 -10.60 -4.74 6.37
N MET A 124 -11.75 -4.59 5.70
CA MET A 124 -11.83 -4.51 4.23
C MET A 124 -11.18 -3.23 3.70
N GLN A 125 -11.44 -2.06 4.29
CA GLN A 125 -10.77 -0.79 3.98
C GLN A 125 -9.24 -0.90 4.11
N TYR A 126 -8.76 -1.50 5.21
CA TYR A 126 -7.32 -1.72 5.40
C TYR A 126 -6.70 -2.62 4.33
N LEU A 127 -7.40 -3.70 3.93
CA LEU A 127 -6.89 -4.62 2.90
C LEU A 127 -6.98 -4.04 1.48
N ALA A 128 -8.04 -3.27 1.19
CA ALA A 128 -8.25 -2.57 -0.08
C ALA A 128 -7.17 -1.52 -0.39
N GLY A 129 -6.72 -0.79 0.64
CA GLY A 129 -5.81 0.35 0.45
C GLY A 129 -6.36 1.33 -0.58
N ASN A 130 -5.50 1.79 -1.49
CA ASN A 130 -5.87 2.72 -2.56
C ASN A 130 -6.20 2.03 -3.91
N ARG A 131 -6.42 0.70 -3.91
CA ARG A 131 -6.62 -0.12 -5.13
C ARG A 131 -8.09 -0.41 -5.45
N VAL A 132 -8.96 -0.42 -4.44
CA VAL A 132 -10.39 -0.73 -4.60
C VAL A 132 -11.19 0.53 -4.27
N GLY A 133 -11.93 1.06 -5.24
CA GLY A 133 -12.79 2.22 -5.02
C GLY A 133 -13.95 1.92 -4.06
N ASP A 134 -14.41 2.95 -3.34
CA ASP A 134 -15.43 2.83 -2.29
C ASP A 134 -16.72 2.14 -2.75
N GLU A 135 -17.12 2.28 -4.02
CA GLU A 135 -18.30 1.62 -4.59
C GLU A 135 -18.12 0.10 -4.74
N LEU A 136 -16.95 -0.36 -5.19
CA LEU A 136 -16.62 -1.80 -5.24
C LEU A 136 -16.46 -2.35 -3.82
N LEU A 137 -15.83 -1.59 -2.92
CA LEU A 137 -15.66 -1.97 -1.53
C LEU A 137 -17.01 -2.10 -0.81
N ARG A 138 -17.94 -1.16 -1.06
CA ARG A 138 -19.33 -1.19 -0.61
C ARG A 138 -20.07 -2.42 -1.13
N SER A 139 -19.95 -2.72 -2.42
CA SER A 139 -20.59 -3.88 -3.05
C SER A 139 -20.10 -5.19 -2.43
N LEU A 140 -18.77 -5.35 -2.29
CA LEU A 140 -18.15 -6.50 -1.63
C LEU A 140 -18.58 -6.63 -0.16
N TRP A 141 -18.58 -5.54 0.61
CA TRP A 141 -19.00 -5.55 2.01
C TRP A 141 -20.49 -5.95 2.15
N LEU A 142 -21.38 -5.36 1.35
CA LEU A 142 -22.80 -5.72 1.30
C LEU A 142 -23.02 -7.18 0.87
N GLN A 143 -22.17 -7.74 0.00
CA GLN A 143 -22.23 -9.16 -0.37
C GLN A 143 -21.86 -10.09 0.79
N ARG A 144 -21.03 -9.65 1.74
CA ARG A 144 -20.59 -10.45 2.91
C ARG A 144 -21.53 -10.34 4.12
N LEU A 145 -22.59 -9.52 4.08
CA LEU A 145 -23.58 -9.42 5.15
C LEU A 145 -24.76 -10.39 4.92
N PRO A 146 -25.04 -11.33 5.85
CA PRO A 146 -26.09 -12.35 5.66
C PRO A 146 -27.51 -11.79 5.76
N THR A 147 -27.82 -11.04 6.83
CA THR A 147 -29.22 -10.69 7.17
C THR A 147 -29.62 -9.27 6.77
N GLN A 148 -28.64 -8.37 6.60
CA GLN A 148 -28.87 -6.92 6.64
C GLN A 148 -28.83 -6.24 5.28
N LYS A 149 -28.37 -6.99 4.27
CA LYS A 149 -28.11 -6.50 2.92
C LYS A 149 -29.32 -5.78 2.30
N ALA A 150 -30.53 -6.32 2.48
CA ALA A 150 -31.76 -5.75 1.90
C ALA A 150 -32.06 -4.33 2.41
N ILE A 151 -31.88 -4.08 3.71
CA ILE A 151 -32.15 -2.78 4.34
C ILE A 151 -31.06 -1.76 4.00
N LEU A 152 -29.80 -2.20 3.94
CA LEU A 152 -28.64 -1.33 3.71
C LEU A 152 -28.40 -0.99 2.22
N THR A 153 -29.01 -1.75 1.31
CA THR A 153 -28.90 -1.51 -0.15
C THR A 153 -29.73 -0.29 -0.59
N THR A 154 -30.84 0.00 0.09
CA THR A 154 -31.75 1.11 -0.27
C THR A 154 -31.30 2.48 0.25
N SER A 155 -30.42 2.52 1.25
CA SER A 155 -29.85 3.74 1.84
C SER A 155 -28.65 4.27 1.07
N SER A 156 -28.71 5.51 0.57
CA SER A 156 -27.61 6.19 -0.13
C SER A 156 -26.52 6.77 0.78
N ASP A 157 -26.54 6.45 2.08
CA ASP A 157 -25.58 6.95 3.07
C ASP A 157 -24.13 6.48 2.84
N ASP A 158 -23.20 7.23 3.44
CA ASP A 158 -21.77 6.91 3.47
C ASP A 158 -21.50 5.52 4.06
N LEU A 159 -20.51 4.82 3.52
CA LEU A 159 -20.20 3.43 3.89
C LEU A 159 -19.92 3.26 5.40
N ASN A 160 -19.31 4.27 6.05
CA ASN A 160 -19.08 4.28 7.49
C ASN A 160 -20.40 4.41 8.30
N LYS A 161 -21.38 5.21 7.83
CA LYS A 161 -22.70 5.33 8.47
C LYS A 161 -23.48 4.02 8.32
N LEU A 162 -23.43 3.40 7.15
CA LEU A 162 -24.05 2.10 6.89
C LEU A 162 -23.49 1.01 7.80
N SER A 163 -22.19 0.99 8.09
CA SER A 163 -21.64 0.01 9.02
C SER A 163 -22.11 0.19 10.47
N ILE A 164 -22.39 1.42 10.90
CA ILE A 164 -22.98 1.70 12.21
C ILE A 164 -24.46 1.31 12.23
N MET A 165 -25.19 1.51 11.13
CA MET A 165 -26.57 1.04 10.99
C MET A 165 -26.64 -0.50 11.00
N ALA A 166 -25.71 -1.16 10.31
CA ALA A 166 -25.54 -2.60 10.27
C ALA A 166 -25.29 -3.17 11.68
N ASP A 167 -24.35 -2.60 12.46
CA ASP A 167 -24.13 -2.99 13.86
C ASP A 167 -25.43 -2.88 14.69
N LYS A 168 -26.19 -1.78 14.56
CA LYS A 168 -27.48 -1.61 15.27
C LYS A 168 -28.53 -2.65 14.88
N ILE A 169 -28.65 -2.97 13.59
CA ILE A 169 -29.57 -4.01 13.12
C ILE A 169 -29.13 -5.39 13.65
N ALA A 170 -27.82 -5.62 13.85
CA ALA A 170 -27.30 -6.89 14.34
C ALA A 170 -27.69 -7.06 15.81
N ASP A 171 -27.42 -6.04 16.63
CA ASP A 171 -27.79 -6.02 18.04
C ASP A 171 -29.29 -6.25 18.27
N VAL A 172 -30.16 -5.64 17.44
CA VAL A 172 -31.62 -5.83 17.50
C VAL A 172 -32.04 -7.24 17.07
N THR A 173 -31.38 -7.82 16.05
CA THR A 173 -31.72 -9.16 15.55
C THR A 173 -31.30 -10.24 16.56
N SER A 174 -30.08 -10.17 17.08
CA SER A 174 -29.56 -11.09 18.10
C SER A 174 -30.30 -10.99 19.44
N GLY A 175 -30.85 -9.82 19.78
CA GLY A 175 -31.71 -9.66 20.96
C GLY A 175 -33.08 -10.35 20.85
N SER A 176 -33.55 -10.62 19.64
CA SER A 176 -34.91 -11.16 19.38
C SER A 176 -35.02 -12.66 19.67
N GLU A 177 -33.91 -13.42 19.58
CA GLU A 177 -33.92 -14.89 19.74
C GLU A 177 -34.10 -15.35 21.19
N ILE A 178 -33.97 -14.44 22.18
CA ILE A 178 -33.97 -14.79 23.61
C ILE A 178 -35.39 -14.98 24.17
N CYS A 179 -36.43 -14.46 23.51
CA CYS A 179 -37.81 -14.45 24.01
C CYS A 179 -38.69 -15.65 23.59
N SER A 180 -38.17 -16.62 22.82
CA SER A 180 -38.93 -17.77 22.31
C SER A 180 -38.55 -19.09 22.98
N ASN A 181 -38.73 -19.20 24.31
CA ASN A 181 -38.56 -20.47 25.02
C ASN A 181 -39.73 -20.83 25.96
N HIS A 182 -40.55 -21.76 25.46
CA HIS A 182 -41.19 -22.84 26.23
C HIS A 182 -42.39 -22.52 27.15
N VAL A 183 -43.56 -22.19 26.57
CA VAL A 183 -44.85 -22.58 27.19
C VAL A 183 -45.02 -24.08 27.04
N LYS A 184 -44.72 -24.83 28.10
CA LYS A 184 -44.98 -26.27 28.19
C LYS A 184 -46.43 -26.49 28.62
N THR A 185 -47.35 -26.52 27.65
CA THR A 185 -48.78 -26.74 27.91
C THR A 185 -48.99 -28.16 28.43
N LYS A 186 -49.13 -28.31 29.75
CA LYS A 186 -49.43 -29.58 30.40
C LYS A 186 -50.87 -29.97 30.10
N VAL A 187 -51.07 -30.91 29.16
CA VAL A 187 -52.36 -31.58 28.96
C VAL A 187 -52.76 -32.33 30.24
N PRO A 188 -53.99 -32.15 30.75
CA PRO A 188 -54.51 -32.98 31.83
C PRO A 188 -55.03 -34.30 31.27
N GLU A 189 -54.68 -35.40 31.94
CA GLU A 189 -55.30 -36.70 31.70
C GLU A 189 -56.73 -36.73 32.25
N THR A 190 -57.67 -37.31 31.51
CA THR A 190 -58.95 -37.75 32.07
C THR A 190 -59.26 -39.17 31.59
N SER A 191 -59.04 -40.13 32.47
CA SER A 191 -59.55 -41.49 32.33
C SER A 191 -61.04 -41.52 32.64
N THR A 192 -61.85 -42.16 31.79
CA THR A 192 -62.81 -43.25 32.09
C THR A 192 -63.64 -43.51 30.84
#